data_AF-A0A2W2B803-F1
#
_entry.id   AF-A0A2W2B803-F1
#
_cell.length_a   1.000
_cell.length_b   1.000
_cell.length_c   1.000
_cell.angle_alpha   90.00
_cell.angle_beta   90.00
_cell.angle_gamma   90.00
#
_symmetry.space_group_name_H-M   'P 1'
#
loop_
_entity.id
_entity.type
_entity.pdbx_description
1 polymer ?
#
loop_
_entity_poly.entity_id
_entity_poly.type
_entity_poly.pdbx_seq_one_letter_code
_entity_poly.pdbx_strand_id
1 'polypeptide(L)' 'MRRWGVATKREAVDLALRRLVGAPLTKEFLLSLRGVGRGADLDELRPADIVPAHP' A
#
# COMPACT_ATOMS: atom_id res chain seq x y z
N MET A 1 4.59 23.00 -1.92
CA MET A 1 6.06 23.04 -2.09
C MET A 1 6.74 22.76 -0.77
N ARG A 2 6.89 23.69 0.18
CA ARG A 2 7.58 23.44 1.48
C ARG A 2 7.17 22.17 2.25
N ARG A 3 5.86 21.92 2.45
CA ARG A 3 5.39 20.73 3.21
C ARG A 3 5.71 19.40 2.52
N TRP A 4 5.71 19.38 1.18
CA TRP A 4 5.77 18.16 0.37
C TRP A 4 7.03 18.08 -0.51
N GLY A 5 7.96 19.02 -0.38
CA GLY A 5 9.22 19.07 -1.13
C GLY A 5 9.13 19.29 -2.65
N VAL A 6 7.94 19.50 -3.23
CA VAL A 6 7.78 19.62 -4.70
C VAL A 6 8.27 20.96 -5.26
N ALA A 7 8.82 20.93 -6.47
CA ALA A 7 9.56 22.01 -7.13
C ALA A 7 8.67 22.94 -7.97
N THR A 8 7.47 22.51 -8.34
CA THR A 8 6.49 23.37 -9.04
C THR A 8 5.08 23.29 -8.46
N LYS A 9 4.25 24.28 -8.82
CA LYS A 9 2.81 24.27 -8.47
C LYS A 9 2.07 23.13 -9.16
N ARG A 10 2.43 22.79 -10.41
CA ARG A 10 1.84 21.67 -11.15
C ARG A 10 2.05 20.35 -10.41
N GLU A 11 3.27 20.09 -9.94
CA GLU A 11 3.59 18.90 -9.13
C GLU A 11 2.83 18.88 -7.80
N ALA A 12 2.65 20.05 -7.17
CA ALA A 12 1.85 20.14 -5.95
C ALA A 12 0.39 19.75 -6.17
N VAL A 13 -0.20 20.18 -7.30
CA VAL A 13 -1.58 19.84 -7.66
C VAL A 13 -1.70 18.37 -8.04
N ASP A 14 -0.82 17.83 -8.86
CA ASP A 14 -0.81 16.40 -9.22
C ASP A 14 -0.72 15.51 -7.97
N LEU A 15 0.19 15.84 -7.05
CA LEU A 15 0.33 15.10 -5.79
C LEU A 15 -0.93 15.20 -4.91
N ALA A 16 -1.56 16.38 -4.83
CA ALA A 16 -2.77 16.55 -4.03
C ALA A 16 -3.94 15.72 -4.59
N LEU A 17 -4.12 15.71 -5.91
CA LEU A 17 -5.18 14.95 -6.56
C LEU A 17 -4.98 13.44 -6.38
N ARG A 18 -3.74 12.94 -6.58
CA ARG A 18 -3.42 11.52 -6.34
C ARG A 18 -3.67 11.08 -4.90
N ARG A 19 -3.42 11.97 -3.93
CA ARG A 19 -3.69 11.67 -2.51
C ARG A 19 -5.19 11.73 -2.19
N LEU A 20 -5.95 12.60 -2.86
CA LEU A 20 -7.40 12.72 -2.67
C LEU A 20 -8.15 11.46 -3.11
N VAL A 21 -7.72 10.83 -4.21
CA VAL A 21 -8.32 9.60 -4.74
C VAL A 21 -7.52 8.33 -4.39
N GLY A 22 -6.44 8.50 -3.61
CA GLY A 22 -5.51 7.44 -3.26
C GLY A 22 -6.07 6.48 -2.21
N ALA A 23 -5.21 5.57 -1.75
CA ALA A 23 -5.60 4.63 -0.70
C ALA A 23 -6.07 5.38 0.57
N PRO A 24 -7.16 4.94 1.21
CA PRO A 24 -7.72 5.61 2.38
C PRO A 24 -6.82 5.48 3.63
N LEU A 25 -5.82 4.60 3.58
CA LEU A 25 -4.96 4.29 4.70
C LEU A 25 -3.67 5.13 4.67
N THR A 26 -3.32 5.70 5.83
CA THR A 26 -2.08 6.45 5.99
C THR A 26 -0.88 5.52 6.11
N LYS A 27 0.31 6.02 5.78
CA LYS A 27 1.56 5.27 5.92
C LYS A 27 1.77 4.83 7.37
N GLU A 28 1.46 5.71 8.31
CA GLU A 28 1.65 5.51 9.74
C GLU A 28 0.76 4.38 10.25
N PHE A 29 -0.51 4.34 9.80
CA PHE A 29 -1.43 3.24 10.12
C PHE A 29 -0.92 1.91 9.56
N LEU A 30 -0.45 1.89 8.31
CA LEU A 30 0.10 0.66 7.71
C LEU A 30 1.33 0.16 8.47
N LEU A 31 2.20 1.07 8.91
CA LEU A 31 3.37 0.71 9.71
C LEU A 31 2.99 0.20 11.10
N SER A 32 1.91 0.69 11.70
CA SER A 32 1.43 0.21 12.99
C SER A 32 0.86 -1.21 12.94
N LEU A 33 0.53 -1.73 11.75
CA LEU A 33 0.08 -3.11 11.59
C LEU A 33 1.21 -4.14 11.72
N ARG A 34 2.48 -3.70 11.70
CA ARG A 34 3.63 -4.61 11.86
C ARG A 34 3.54 -5.31 13.21
N GLY A 35 3.41 -6.63 13.19
CA GLY A 35 3.35 -7.45 14.41
C GLY A 35 1.95 -7.64 15.00
N VAL A 36 0.88 -7.15 14.36
CA VAL A 36 -0.51 -7.43 14.77
C VAL A 36 -0.84 -8.93 14.73
N GLY A 37 -0.05 -9.71 13.98
CA GLY A 37 -0.27 -11.14 13.80
C GLY A 37 -1.40 -11.42 12.81
N ARG A 38 -1.46 -12.65 12.31
CA ARG A 38 -2.54 -13.15 11.47
C ARG A 38 -2.97 -14.51 12.04
N GLY A 39 -4.23 -14.64 12.43
CA GLY A 39 -4.72 -15.83 13.13
C GLY A 39 -5.09 -17.02 12.25
N ALA A 40 -4.79 -16.95 10.95
CA ALA A 40 -5.09 -18.02 10.00
C ALA A 40 -3.79 -18.70 9.57
N ASP A 41 -3.82 -20.02 9.43
CA ASP A 41 -2.73 -20.78 8.82
C ASP A 41 -2.67 -20.46 7.32
N LEU A 42 -1.48 -20.17 6.82
CA LEU A 42 -1.28 -19.88 5.41
C LEU A 42 -1.43 -21.13 4.54
N ASP A 43 -1.14 -22.31 5.09
CA ASP A 43 -1.24 -23.56 4.35
C ASP A 43 -2.70 -23.98 4.15
N GLU A 44 -3.59 -23.68 5.11
CA GLU A 44 -5.04 -23.87 4.97
C GLU A 44 -5.68 -22.91 3.95
N LEU A 45 -5.08 -21.73 3.73
CA LEU A 45 -5.59 -20.70 2.81
C LEU A 45 -5.10 -20.86 1.37
N ARG A 46 -4.14 -21.76 1.11
CA ARG A 46 -3.58 -21.94 -0.22
C ARG A 46 -4.51 -22.85 -1.04
N PRO A 47 -4.98 -22.44 -2.23
CA PRO A 47 -5.72 -23.34 -3.10
C PRO A 47 -4.80 -24.51 -3.50
N ALA A 48 -5.35 -25.72 -3.51
CA ALA A 48 -4.60 -26.95 -3.78
C ALA A 48 -3.98 -27.00 -5.20
N ASP A 49 -4.52 -26.22 -6.14
CA ASP A 49 -4.21 -26.31 -7.56
C ASP A 49 -3.34 -25.14 -8.10
N ILE A 50 -2.34 -24.69 -7.34
CA ILE A 50 -1.32 -23.80 -7.91
C ILE A 50 -0.33 -24.67 -8.69
N VAL A 51 -0.63 -24.92 -9.96
CA VAL A 51 0.36 -25.41 -10.94
C VAL A 51 1.53 -24.41 -10.93
N PRO A 52 2.78 -24.85 -10.71
CA PRO A 52 3.91 -23.94 -10.76
C PRO A 52 4.03 -23.36 -12.16
N ALA A 53 3.64 -22.10 -12.32
CA ALA A 53 3.94 -21.32 -13.51
C ALA A 53 5.36 -20.77 -13.37
N HIS A 54 6.36 -21.56 -13.78
CA HIS A 54 7.36 -21.12 -14.75
C HIS A 54 8.31 -22.28 -15.17
N PRO A 55 8.72 -22.38 -16.46
CA PRO A 55 9.88 -23.15 -16.90
C PRO A 55 11.20 -22.65 -16.30
#